data_AF-A0A2E6SAZ1-F1
#
_entry.id   AF-A0A2E6SAZ1-F1
#
_cell.length_a   1.000
_cell.length_b   1.000
_cell.length_c   1.000
_cell.angle_alpha   90.00
_cell.angle_beta   90.00
_cell.angle_gamma   90.00
#
_symmetry.space_group_name_H-M   'P 1'
#
loop_
_entity.id
_entity.type
_entity.pdbx_description
1 polymer ?
#
loop_
_entity_poly.entity_id
_entity_poly.type
_entity_poly.pdbx_seq_one_letter_code
_entity_poly.pdbx_strand_id
1 'polypeptide(L)'
;MFVDANSTGTDPNNADSDNDGFDDGREVDNASNPNDPADKPPFTSVTSLGTGTAALLGGDLTDPENDGVEGNNPGAGNWNSLNWNWVHVTASSEEYFGNFGGSEGAFDVFDNTVGAGQTKWCCNGPPQNITVEFASPVSLESFTVTSGNDVPDRDPLTWGIYGSNDGVSFTPIFEQDDDVTLWTQRLEVLLFTLPKVAPPYRFLRYEVTRTVVNHQINEIEFFGATRESRLALDVEHSPDVPGALRLTWPSNPAKQYDVLVSADLSSPIESWAELEGSQNITADPSGTNTLDIDRPFPGLGFLAIRAKDPPPLFSEDFENGDGGWTNVTNDPAGNTEWQFGTPNGSGPTSGADGSANAWSTNLGDYGP
;
A
#
# COMPACT_ATOMS: atom_id res chain seq x y z
N MET A 1 -18.68 -10.31 -5.69
CA MET A 1 -18.78 -11.78 -5.86
C MET A 1 -19.49 -12.05 -7.19
N PHE A 2 -19.00 -12.98 -8.00
CA PHE A 2 -19.60 -13.38 -9.29
C PHE A 2 -20.46 -14.62 -9.05
N VAL A 3 -21.78 -14.56 -9.30
CA VAL A 3 -22.67 -15.74 -9.13
C VAL A 3 -22.38 -16.74 -10.24
N ASP A 4 -22.46 -16.30 -11.49
CA ASP A 4 -21.97 -17.03 -12.67
C ASP A 4 -21.83 -16.11 -13.90
N ALA A 5 -21.44 -16.70 -15.05
CA ALA A 5 -21.20 -15.98 -16.30
C ALA A 5 -22.42 -15.25 -16.88
N ASN A 6 -23.62 -15.51 -16.38
CA ASN A 6 -24.87 -14.87 -16.78
C ASN A 6 -25.54 -14.11 -15.63
N SER A 7 -24.95 -14.11 -14.43
CA SER A 7 -25.49 -13.44 -13.25
C SER A 7 -24.35 -12.84 -12.44
N THR A 8 -24.21 -11.52 -12.53
CA THR A 8 -23.25 -10.74 -11.74
C THR A 8 -23.63 -10.69 -10.26
N GLY A 9 -24.82 -11.16 -9.90
CA GLY A 9 -25.39 -11.02 -8.56
C GLY A 9 -26.09 -9.68 -8.34
N THR A 10 -25.74 -8.65 -9.10
CA THR A 10 -26.36 -7.32 -9.12
C THR A 10 -27.02 -7.02 -10.48
N ASP A 11 -27.98 -6.08 -10.55
CA ASP A 11 -28.60 -5.65 -11.81
C ASP A 11 -27.79 -4.49 -12.43
N PRO A 12 -27.15 -4.67 -13.60
CA PRO A 12 -26.35 -3.61 -14.22
C PRO A 12 -27.15 -2.37 -14.66
N ASN A 13 -28.49 -2.37 -14.60
CA ASN A 13 -29.33 -1.21 -14.85
C ASN A 13 -29.91 -0.58 -13.57
N ASN A 14 -29.62 -1.15 -12.40
CA ASN A 14 -29.99 -0.62 -11.12
C ASN A 14 -28.72 -0.28 -10.34
N ALA A 15 -28.53 0.99 -10.00
CA ALA A 15 -27.32 1.41 -9.29
C ALA A 15 -27.30 0.91 -7.84
N ASP A 16 -28.46 0.64 -7.22
CA ASP A 16 -28.65 0.22 -5.84
C ASP A 16 -29.56 -1.03 -5.83
N SER A 17 -28.95 -2.21 -5.90
CA SER A 17 -29.62 -3.48 -6.15
C SER A 17 -30.55 -3.91 -5.00
N ASP A 18 -30.28 -3.52 -3.75
CA ASP A 18 -31.11 -3.85 -2.58
C ASP A 18 -31.95 -2.70 -2.01
N ASN A 19 -31.85 -1.50 -2.61
CA ASN A 19 -32.59 -0.28 -2.30
C ASN A 19 -32.37 0.24 -0.86
N ASP A 20 -31.17 0.09 -0.33
CA ASP A 20 -30.82 0.53 1.02
C ASP A 20 -30.23 1.95 1.08
N GLY A 21 -30.03 2.55 -0.10
CA GLY A 21 -29.49 3.90 -0.31
C GLY A 21 -28.01 3.94 -0.67
N PHE A 22 -27.34 2.80 -0.86
CA PHE A 22 -25.95 2.71 -1.31
C PHE A 22 -25.87 2.09 -2.71
N ASP A 23 -25.07 2.70 -3.60
CA ASP A 23 -24.87 2.15 -4.94
C ASP A 23 -23.95 0.92 -4.88
N ASP A 24 -24.23 -0.12 -5.67
CA ASP A 24 -23.55 -1.42 -5.71
C ASP A 24 -22.03 -1.31 -5.79
N GLY A 25 -21.52 -0.33 -6.54
CA GLY A 25 -20.09 -0.08 -6.67
C GLY A 25 -19.45 0.38 -5.36
N ARG A 26 -20.14 1.27 -4.64
CA ARG A 26 -19.67 1.79 -3.35
C ARG A 26 -19.65 0.69 -2.29
N GLU A 27 -20.61 -0.21 -2.35
CA GLU A 27 -20.69 -1.36 -1.45
C GLU A 27 -19.57 -2.36 -1.69
N VAL A 28 -19.31 -2.72 -2.95
CA VAL A 28 -18.19 -3.58 -3.33
C VAL A 28 -16.85 -2.99 -2.90
N ASP A 29 -16.64 -1.68 -3.13
CA ASP A 29 -15.42 -0.98 -2.75
C ASP A 29 -15.22 -0.92 -1.23
N ASN A 30 -16.31 -0.90 -0.46
CA ASN A 30 -16.30 -0.84 1.01
C ASN A 30 -16.58 -2.20 1.68
N ALA A 31 -16.48 -3.30 0.92
CA ALA A 31 -16.64 -4.67 1.39
C ALA A 31 -17.98 -4.99 2.07
N SER A 32 -19.05 -4.34 1.62
CA SER A 32 -20.43 -4.70 1.96
C SER A 32 -21.12 -5.42 0.80
N ASN A 33 -22.26 -6.05 1.08
CA ASN A 33 -22.97 -6.88 0.12
C ASN A 33 -24.10 -6.10 -0.56
N PRO A 34 -24.00 -5.81 -1.88
CA PRO A 34 -24.99 -5.02 -2.62
C PRO A 34 -26.33 -5.72 -2.90
N ASN A 35 -26.63 -6.78 -2.16
CA ASN A 35 -27.88 -7.53 -2.24
C ASN A 35 -28.46 -7.80 -0.85
N ASP A 36 -27.89 -7.22 0.20
CA ASP A 36 -28.35 -7.37 1.57
C ASP A 36 -28.52 -5.99 2.21
N PRO A 37 -29.77 -5.47 2.30
CA PRO A 37 -30.02 -4.10 2.76
C PRO A 37 -29.71 -3.89 4.26
N ALA A 38 -29.26 -4.94 4.96
CA ALA A 38 -28.75 -4.88 6.32
C ALA A 38 -27.21 -4.83 6.41
N ASP A 39 -26.50 -5.23 5.35
CA ASP A 39 -25.05 -5.21 5.25
C ASP A 39 -24.60 -3.92 4.57
N LYS A 40 -24.61 -2.83 5.34
CA LYS A 40 -24.27 -1.50 4.84
C LYS A 40 -22.77 -1.28 4.81
N PRO A 41 -22.24 -0.55 3.81
CA PRO A 41 -20.83 -0.21 3.79
C PRO A 41 -20.50 0.60 5.05
N PRO A 42 -19.43 0.23 5.78
CA PRO A 42 -19.01 1.01 6.92
C PRO A 42 -18.55 2.38 6.38
N PHE A 43 -19.10 3.46 6.91
CA PHE A 43 -18.83 4.83 6.44
C PHE A 43 -17.86 5.56 7.36
N THR A 44 -17.15 6.53 6.80
CA THR A 44 -16.34 7.45 7.59
C THR A 44 -17.24 8.30 8.48
N SER A 45 -17.10 8.15 9.80
CA SER A 45 -17.85 8.98 10.74
C SER A 45 -17.20 10.36 10.83
N VAL A 46 -18.01 11.42 10.77
CA VAL A 46 -17.56 12.81 10.86
C VAL A 46 -18.06 13.42 12.16
N THR A 47 -17.15 13.91 12.98
CA THR A 47 -17.46 14.51 14.29
C THR A 47 -16.83 15.90 14.39
N SER A 48 -17.62 16.91 14.75
CA SER A 48 -17.08 18.24 15.08
C SER A 48 -16.44 18.21 16.46
N LEU A 49 -15.16 18.62 16.53
CA LEU A 49 -14.40 18.71 17.78
C LEU A 49 -14.47 20.11 18.41
N GLY A 50 -15.04 21.09 17.71
CA GLY A 50 -15.11 22.49 18.12
C GLY A 50 -14.36 23.41 17.17
N THR A 51 -13.98 24.60 17.66
CA THR A 51 -13.32 25.63 16.85
C THR A 51 -12.01 26.13 17.47
N GLY A 52 -11.07 26.52 16.62
CA GLY A 52 -9.76 27.08 17.00
C GLY A 52 -8.75 26.03 17.49
N THR A 53 -7.53 26.47 17.82
CA THR A 53 -6.40 25.58 18.12
C THR A 53 -6.68 24.62 19.28
N ALA A 54 -7.48 25.02 20.26
CA ALA A 54 -7.80 24.17 21.40
C ALA A 54 -8.70 22.96 21.07
N ALA A 55 -9.24 22.90 19.84
CA ALA A 55 -10.02 21.77 19.35
C ALA A 55 -9.19 20.76 18.52
N LEU A 56 -7.94 21.10 18.18
CA LEU A 56 -7.00 20.14 17.58
C LEU A 56 -6.67 19.04 18.58
N LEU A 57 -6.38 17.85 18.07
CA LEU A 57 -6.05 16.70 18.92
C LEU A 57 -4.56 16.69 19.30
N GLY A 58 -3.70 17.15 18.40
CA GLY A 58 -2.26 17.06 18.44
C GLY A 58 -1.74 15.61 18.43
N GLY A 59 -0.42 15.45 18.37
CA GLY A 59 0.19 14.12 18.48
C GLY A 59 -0.03 13.24 17.25
N ASP A 60 -0.20 13.85 16.08
CA ASP A 60 -0.49 13.16 14.83
C ASP A 60 0.79 12.69 14.14
N LEU A 61 0.67 11.99 13.01
CA LEU A 61 1.80 11.34 12.34
C LEU A 61 2.81 12.33 11.76
N THR A 62 2.42 13.58 11.53
CA THR A 62 3.29 14.59 10.92
C THR A 62 4.25 15.25 11.89
N ASP A 63 3.83 15.46 13.14
CA ASP A 63 4.65 15.96 14.25
C ASP A 63 4.09 15.51 15.62
N PRO A 64 4.22 14.22 15.99
CA PRO A 64 3.64 13.69 17.20
C PRO A 64 4.28 14.27 18.47
N GLU A 65 5.54 14.68 18.38
CA GLU A 65 6.28 15.34 19.45
C GLU A 65 6.02 16.84 19.55
N ASN A 66 5.40 17.44 18.53
CA ASN A 66 5.18 18.87 18.37
C ASN A 66 6.50 19.67 18.48
N ASP A 67 7.57 19.16 17.87
CA ASP A 67 8.90 19.77 17.87
C ASP A 67 9.39 20.21 16.48
N GLY A 68 8.53 20.07 15.47
CA GLY A 68 8.65 20.66 14.16
C GLY A 68 8.81 22.18 14.23
N VAL A 69 9.69 22.71 13.38
CA VAL A 69 9.98 24.15 13.31
C VAL A 69 9.70 24.64 11.90
N GLU A 70 8.81 25.62 11.77
CA GLU A 70 8.61 26.35 10.50
C GLU A 70 9.95 26.91 10.01
N GLY A 71 10.19 26.81 8.70
CA GLY A 71 11.43 27.29 8.11
C GLY A 71 11.36 27.54 6.62
N ASN A 72 12.46 28.01 6.05
CA ASN A 72 12.57 28.13 4.59
C ASN A 72 12.42 26.76 3.94
N ASN A 73 11.61 26.68 2.88
CA ASN A 73 11.47 25.48 2.07
C ASN A 73 12.86 25.02 1.56
N PRO A 74 13.36 23.85 1.98
CA PRO A 74 14.66 23.34 1.54
C PRO A 74 14.71 22.94 0.05
N GLY A 75 13.56 22.77 -0.61
CA GLY A 75 13.45 22.23 -1.96
C GLY A 75 14.06 20.83 -2.05
N ALA A 76 15.00 20.62 -2.97
CA ALA A 76 15.78 19.37 -3.06
C ALA A 76 16.86 19.21 -1.95
N GLY A 77 16.84 20.08 -0.94
CA GLY A 77 17.77 20.11 0.18
C GLY A 77 17.40 19.17 1.33
N ASN A 78 18.00 19.42 2.49
CA ASN A 78 17.83 18.58 3.68
C ASN A 78 16.64 19.03 4.55
N TRP A 79 15.58 18.24 4.54
CA TRP A 79 14.36 18.46 5.33
C TRP A 79 14.48 18.11 6.82
N ASN A 80 15.46 17.27 7.21
CA ASN A 80 15.68 16.87 8.60
C ASN A 80 16.05 18.05 9.53
N SER A 81 16.33 19.23 8.98
CA SER A 81 16.66 20.42 9.76
C SER A 81 15.44 21.09 10.41
N LEU A 82 14.23 20.72 9.99
CA LEU A 82 12.97 21.28 10.47
C LEU A 82 12.25 20.37 11.47
N ASN A 83 12.84 19.23 11.83
CA ASN A 83 12.36 18.27 12.84
C ASN A 83 10.99 17.60 12.63
N TRP A 84 10.29 17.85 11.53
CA TRP A 84 9.05 17.11 11.18
C TRP A 84 9.27 15.60 11.00
N ASN A 85 8.21 14.80 11.19
CA ASN A 85 8.24 13.34 11.06
C ASN A 85 7.98 12.84 9.63
N TRP A 86 7.81 13.77 8.67
CA TRP A 86 7.96 13.49 7.24
C TRP A 86 9.40 13.71 6.77
N VAL A 87 9.79 13.07 5.66
CA VAL A 87 11.09 13.29 5.00
C VAL A 87 11.02 14.34 3.90
N HIS A 88 9.82 14.63 3.38
CA HIS A 88 9.60 15.63 2.34
C HIS A 88 8.11 16.02 2.31
N VAL A 89 7.82 17.27 1.96
CA VAL A 89 6.46 17.75 1.66
C VAL A 89 6.48 18.59 0.39
N THR A 90 5.47 18.41 -0.46
CA THR A 90 5.27 19.17 -1.70
C THR A 90 3.83 19.62 -1.82
N ALA A 91 3.58 20.78 -2.40
CA ALA A 91 2.24 21.27 -2.66
C ALA A 91 2.10 21.85 -4.08
N SER A 92 0.87 21.93 -4.58
CA SER A 92 0.58 22.48 -5.91
C SER A 92 0.89 23.97 -6.04
N SER A 93 0.83 24.71 -4.93
CA SER A 93 1.17 26.12 -4.87
C SER A 93 1.55 26.49 -3.43
N GLU A 94 2.13 27.68 -3.26
CA GLU A 94 2.43 28.26 -1.93
C GLU A 94 3.26 27.31 -1.05
N GLU A 95 4.25 26.63 -1.66
CA GLU A 95 5.17 25.68 -1.02
C GLU A 95 6.14 26.36 -0.04
N TYR A 96 5.60 26.92 1.04
CA TYR A 96 6.32 27.59 2.11
C TYR A 96 5.48 27.56 3.40
N PHE A 97 6.13 27.86 4.52
CA PHE A 97 5.45 28.30 5.74
C PHE A 97 5.23 29.82 5.70
N GLY A 98 4.16 30.32 6.30
CA GLY A 98 3.71 31.70 6.26
C GLY A 98 4.80 32.73 6.63
N ASN A 99 5.72 32.37 7.52
CA ASN A 99 6.81 33.27 7.92
C ASN A 99 8.06 33.19 7.02
N PHE A 100 8.05 32.33 6.00
CA PHE A 100 9.23 31.90 5.25
C PHE A 100 9.07 31.89 3.71
N GLY A 101 8.01 32.50 3.19
CA GLY A 101 7.81 32.64 1.73
C GLY A 101 6.71 33.60 1.29
N GLY A 102 5.73 33.85 2.14
CA GLY A 102 4.58 34.72 1.91
C GLY A 102 3.55 34.49 2.99
N SER A 103 2.45 35.24 3.03
CA SER A 103 1.36 34.90 3.97
C SER A 103 0.65 33.63 3.49
N GLU A 104 0.07 32.86 4.42
CA GLU A 104 -0.90 31.79 4.13
C GLU A 104 -0.35 30.60 3.32
N GLY A 105 0.75 30.00 3.79
CA GLY A 105 1.48 28.95 3.08
C GLY A 105 0.81 27.58 3.14
N ALA A 106 1.07 26.73 2.14
CA ALA A 106 0.53 25.37 2.12
C ALA A 106 1.05 24.50 3.26
N PHE A 107 2.28 24.73 3.73
CA PHE A 107 2.87 23.95 4.81
C PHE A 107 2.31 24.32 6.19
N ASP A 108 1.64 25.47 6.31
CA ASP A 108 1.00 25.92 7.56
C ASP A 108 -0.12 24.97 7.98
N VAL A 109 -0.61 24.08 7.11
CA VAL A 109 -1.66 23.10 7.46
C VAL A 109 -1.20 22.00 8.43
N PHE A 110 0.04 22.03 8.87
CA PHE A 110 0.62 21.08 9.79
C PHE A 110 1.27 21.77 11.01
N ASP A 111 1.10 23.09 11.16
CA ASP A 111 1.76 23.88 12.21
C ASP A 111 1.04 23.82 13.59
N ASN A 112 0.01 22.99 13.69
CA ASN A 112 -0.84 22.82 14.86
C ASN A 112 -1.44 24.16 15.35
N THR A 113 -1.78 25.04 14.40
CA THR A 113 -2.29 26.39 14.69
C THR A 113 -3.51 26.72 13.82
N VAL A 114 -4.58 27.14 14.50
CA VAL A 114 -5.83 27.53 13.84
C VAL A 114 -6.11 29.02 14.07
N GLY A 115 -6.31 29.75 12.98
CA GLY A 115 -6.43 31.20 12.97
C GLY A 115 -6.51 31.81 11.57
N ALA A 116 -5.99 33.02 11.43
CA ALA A 116 -5.95 33.77 10.18
C ALA A 116 -4.50 34.14 9.82
N GLY A 117 -4.23 34.41 8.54
CA GLY A 117 -2.90 34.78 8.08
C GLY A 117 -1.96 33.57 8.09
N GLN A 118 -0.94 33.58 8.94
CA GLN A 118 0.17 32.60 8.92
C GLN A 118 -0.17 31.19 9.41
N THR A 119 -1.45 30.86 9.53
CA THR A 119 -1.91 29.61 10.17
C THR A 119 -2.88 28.88 9.25
N LYS A 120 -2.92 29.26 7.97
CA LYS A 120 -3.86 28.69 7.00
C LYS A 120 -3.23 28.71 5.62
N TRP A 121 -3.66 27.79 4.78
CA TRP A 121 -3.32 27.80 3.37
C TRP A 121 -4.38 28.55 2.57
N CYS A 122 -3.97 29.56 1.79
CA CYS A 122 -4.83 30.39 0.93
C CYS A 122 -3.95 31.23 -0.03
N CYS A 123 -4.35 31.60 -1.24
CA CYS A 123 -5.72 31.65 -1.74
C CYS A 123 -5.86 31.27 -3.21
N ASN A 124 -5.07 30.33 -3.71
CA ASN A 124 -5.30 29.83 -5.07
C ASN A 124 -6.63 29.03 -5.12
N GLY A 125 -7.29 29.04 -6.29
CA GLY A 125 -8.48 28.21 -6.52
C GLY A 125 -8.10 26.75 -6.80
N PRO A 126 -9.06 25.81 -6.75
CA PRO A 126 -8.80 24.43 -7.10
C PRO A 126 -8.42 24.27 -8.59
N PRO A 127 -7.69 23.19 -8.96
CA PRO A 127 -7.24 22.12 -8.08
C PRO A 127 -6.06 22.54 -7.20
N GLN A 128 -6.06 22.09 -5.95
CA GLN A 128 -4.93 22.22 -5.02
C GLN A 128 -4.63 20.87 -4.36
N ASN A 129 -3.37 20.60 -4.06
CA ASN A 129 -2.96 19.43 -3.29
C ASN A 129 -1.71 19.70 -2.45
N ILE A 130 -1.58 18.95 -1.36
CA ILE A 130 -0.36 18.86 -0.55
C ILE A 130 -0.09 17.39 -0.25
N THR A 131 1.15 16.97 -0.42
CA THR A 131 1.60 15.58 -0.26
C THR A 131 2.75 15.53 0.72
N VAL A 132 2.61 14.73 1.78
CA VAL A 132 3.67 14.39 2.72
C VAL A 132 4.27 13.03 2.37
N GLU A 133 5.59 12.92 2.40
CA GLU A 133 6.34 11.67 2.27
C GLU A 133 6.89 11.28 3.63
N PHE A 134 6.56 10.08 4.12
CA PHE A 134 7.09 9.53 5.35
C PHE A 134 8.35 8.68 5.11
N ALA A 135 9.21 8.58 6.14
CA ALA A 135 10.40 7.72 6.08
C ALA A 135 10.04 6.24 5.85
N SER A 136 9.00 5.79 6.54
CA SER A 136 8.39 4.45 6.44
C SER A 136 6.88 4.58 6.18
N PRO A 137 6.25 3.63 5.47
CA PRO A 137 4.81 3.64 5.25
C PRO A 137 3.99 3.72 6.54
N VAL A 138 2.90 4.48 6.49
CA VAL A 138 1.94 4.67 7.60
C VAL A 138 0.55 4.18 7.21
N SER A 139 -0.17 3.61 8.16
CA SER A 139 -1.58 3.24 8.02
C SER A 139 -2.45 4.28 8.72
N LEU A 140 -3.33 4.94 7.96
CA LEU A 140 -4.25 5.97 8.47
C LEU A 140 -5.49 5.30 9.10
N GLU A 141 -5.90 5.76 10.27
CA GLU A 141 -7.11 5.31 10.99
C GLU A 141 -8.15 6.42 11.09
N SER A 142 -7.69 7.65 11.26
CA SER A 142 -8.52 8.85 11.25
C SER A 142 -7.69 10.06 10.84
N PHE A 143 -8.34 11.17 10.54
CA PHE A 143 -7.68 12.43 10.28
C PHE A 143 -8.60 13.59 10.66
N THR A 144 -8.04 14.77 10.91
CA THR A 144 -8.83 16.00 11.03
C THR A 144 -8.59 16.89 9.83
N VAL A 145 -9.59 17.69 9.49
CA VAL A 145 -9.41 18.85 8.59
C VAL A 145 -10.14 20.05 9.20
N THR A 146 -9.43 21.16 9.26
CA THR A 146 -9.93 22.39 9.87
C THR A 146 -10.24 23.45 8.82
N SER A 147 -11.44 24.03 8.89
CA SER A 147 -11.85 25.07 7.95
C SER A 147 -11.13 26.41 8.15
N GLY A 148 -10.96 27.14 7.04
CA GLY A 148 -10.42 28.50 7.04
C GLY A 148 -11.29 29.53 7.78
N ASN A 149 -10.68 30.66 8.16
CA ASN A 149 -11.34 31.73 8.90
C ASN A 149 -12.27 32.63 8.05
N ASP A 150 -12.07 32.71 6.72
CA ASP A 150 -12.66 33.81 5.93
C ASP A 150 -14.15 33.62 5.59
N VAL A 151 -14.47 32.78 4.60
CA VAL A 151 -15.84 32.57 4.11
C VAL A 151 -16.07 31.11 3.69
N PRO A 152 -17.31 30.58 3.86
CA PRO A 152 -17.66 29.21 3.46
C PRO A 152 -17.45 28.90 1.97
N ASP A 153 -17.56 29.90 1.08
CA ASP A 153 -17.37 29.73 -0.37
C ASP A 153 -15.97 29.24 -0.75
N ARG A 154 -15.00 29.33 0.17
CA ARG A 154 -13.63 28.83 -0.04
C ARG A 154 -13.38 27.45 0.53
N ASP A 155 -14.40 26.85 1.16
CA ASP A 155 -14.27 25.52 1.73
C ASP A 155 -14.23 24.45 0.62
N PRO A 156 -13.53 23.34 0.87
CA PRO A 156 -13.53 22.17 -0.01
C PRO A 156 -14.94 21.58 -0.19
N LEU A 157 -15.37 21.42 -1.44
CA LEU A 157 -16.64 20.77 -1.82
C LEU A 157 -16.42 19.38 -2.44
N THR A 158 -15.44 19.28 -3.35
CA THR A 158 -14.94 17.99 -3.87
C THR A 158 -13.48 17.85 -3.48
N TRP A 159 -13.18 16.91 -2.60
CA TRP A 159 -11.84 16.71 -2.05
C TRP A 159 -11.67 15.32 -1.44
N GLY A 160 -10.43 14.94 -1.14
CA GLY A 160 -10.14 13.65 -0.53
C GLY A 160 -8.77 13.55 0.11
N ILE A 161 -8.56 12.44 0.81
CA ILE A 161 -7.26 11.97 1.28
C ILE A 161 -6.89 10.75 0.45
N TYR A 162 -5.67 10.72 -0.06
CA TYR A 162 -5.16 9.69 -0.95
C TYR A 162 -3.82 9.14 -0.44
N GLY A 163 -3.58 7.86 -0.69
CA GLY A 163 -2.35 7.17 -0.35
C GLY A 163 -1.56 6.74 -1.58
N SER A 164 -0.23 6.76 -1.50
CA SER A 164 0.64 6.21 -2.54
C SER A 164 1.89 5.57 -1.95
N ASN A 165 2.50 4.63 -2.68
CA ASN A 165 3.79 4.03 -2.37
C ASN A 165 4.87 4.33 -3.43
N ASP A 166 4.49 4.89 -4.58
CA ASP A 166 5.41 5.30 -5.65
C ASP A 166 5.52 6.82 -5.82
N GLY A 167 4.66 7.59 -5.13
CA GLY A 167 4.59 9.05 -5.21
C GLY A 167 3.96 9.56 -6.52
N VAL A 168 3.47 8.66 -7.37
CA VAL A 168 2.94 8.98 -8.71
C VAL A 168 1.47 8.55 -8.82
N SER A 169 1.17 7.32 -8.44
CA SER A 169 -0.15 6.72 -8.51
C SER A 169 -0.78 6.78 -7.12
N PHE A 170 -1.91 7.47 -7.00
CA PHE A 170 -2.60 7.68 -5.73
C PHE A 170 -3.91 6.90 -5.71
N THR A 171 -4.13 6.19 -4.60
CA THR A 171 -5.36 5.44 -4.31
C THR A 171 -6.19 6.21 -3.28
N PRO A 172 -7.51 6.37 -3.49
CA PRO A 172 -8.37 7.06 -2.53
C PRO A 172 -8.40 6.32 -1.18
N ILE A 173 -8.29 7.09 -0.09
CA ILE A 173 -8.53 6.65 1.30
C ILE A 173 -9.86 7.23 1.78
N PHE A 174 -10.14 8.48 1.42
CA PHE A 174 -11.40 9.16 1.69
C PHE A 174 -11.70 10.11 0.54
N GLU A 175 -12.97 10.19 0.15
CA GLU A 175 -13.46 11.16 -0.84
C GLU A 175 -14.79 11.76 -0.39
N GLN A 176 -14.91 13.06 -0.60
CA GLN A 176 -16.11 13.86 -0.37
C GLN A 176 -16.45 14.57 -1.69
N ASP A 177 -17.71 14.52 -2.08
CA ASP A 177 -18.26 15.32 -3.18
C ASP A 177 -19.69 15.74 -2.84
N ASP A 178 -19.88 16.99 -2.43
CA ASP A 178 -21.19 17.55 -2.08
C ASP A 178 -21.28 19.01 -2.55
N ASP A 179 -22.49 19.53 -2.71
CA ASP A 179 -22.74 20.91 -3.08
C ASP A 179 -22.64 21.87 -1.89
N VAL A 180 -22.65 21.35 -0.67
CA VAL A 180 -22.55 22.13 0.56
C VAL A 180 -21.30 21.74 1.35
N THR A 181 -20.63 22.74 1.90
CA THR A 181 -19.48 22.54 2.80
C THR A 181 -19.88 21.70 4.02
N LEU A 182 -18.98 20.83 4.47
CA LEU A 182 -19.15 20.06 5.70
C LEU A 182 -19.08 20.94 6.96
N TRP A 183 -18.38 22.06 6.88
CA TRP A 183 -18.16 22.94 8.03
C TRP A 183 -19.32 23.92 8.20
N THR A 184 -19.91 23.90 9.39
CA THR A 184 -21.04 24.77 9.76
C THR A 184 -20.59 26.01 10.53
N GLN A 185 -19.34 26.01 11.01
CA GLN A 185 -18.68 27.14 11.67
C GLN A 185 -17.36 27.47 10.97
N ARG A 186 -16.68 28.54 11.43
CA ARG A 186 -15.31 28.89 11.00
C ARG A 186 -14.30 28.43 12.01
N LEU A 187 -13.11 28.09 11.52
CA LEU A 187 -12.07 27.47 12.32
C LEU A 187 -12.51 26.14 12.95
N GLU A 188 -13.51 25.50 12.35
CA GLU A 188 -14.10 24.26 12.86
C GLU A 188 -13.24 23.06 12.48
N VAL A 189 -12.91 22.25 13.48
CA VAL A 189 -12.13 21.02 13.36
C VAL A 189 -13.10 19.86 13.22
N LEU A 190 -13.06 19.19 12.06
CA LEU A 190 -13.83 17.97 11.83
C LEU A 190 -12.91 16.76 11.88
N LEU A 191 -13.22 15.80 12.75
CA LEU A 191 -12.59 14.49 12.83
C LEU A 191 -13.31 13.51 11.91
N PHE A 192 -12.56 12.90 11.00
CA PHE A 192 -12.98 11.84 10.11
C PHE A 192 -12.39 10.52 10.62
N THR A 193 -13.22 9.65 11.20
CA THR A 193 -12.79 8.31 11.61
C THR A 193 -13.11 7.33 10.51
N LEU A 194 -12.07 6.71 9.93
CA LEU A 194 -12.24 5.77 8.83
C LEU A 194 -12.96 4.51 9.32
N PRO A 195 -13.81 3.91 8.47
CA PRO A 195 -14.50 2.66 8.79
C PRO A 195 -13.54 1.49 8.94
N LYS A 196 -12.38 1.57 8.29
CA LYS A 196 -11.31 0.59 8.31
C LYS A 196 -9.98 1.33 8.23
N VAL A 197 -8.99 0.80 8.94
CA VAL A 197 -7.60 1.26 8.83
C VAL A 197 -7.12 1.12 7.37
N ALA A 198 -6.60 2.20 6.82
CA ALA A 198 -6.08 2.24 5.46
C ALA A 198 -4.84 1.33 5.31
N PRO A 199 -4.60 0.77 4.11
CA PRO A 199 -3.33 0.13 3.79
C PRO A 199 -2.15 1.06 4.09
N PRO A 200 -0.95 0.53 4.36
CA PRO A 200 0.21 1.36 4.62
C PRO A 200 0.68 2.09 3.35
N TYR A 201 0.86 3.40 3.45
CA TYR A 201 1.31 4.27 2.37
C TYR A 201 2.52 5.11 2.78
N ARG A 202 3.51 5.21 1.89
CA ARG A 202 4.66 6.11 2.06
C ARG A 202 4.28 7.57 1.87
N PHE A 203 3.29 7.85 1.02
CA PHE A 203 2.82 9.19 0.72
C PHE A 203 1.36 9.33 1.12
N LEU A 204 1.02 10.39 1.84
CA LEU A 204 -0.36 10.83 2.05
C LEU A 204 -0.56 12.17 1.34
N ARG A 205 -1.68 12.31 0.65
CA ARG A 205 -2.05 13.52 -0.08
C ARG A 205 -3.43 13.99 0.34
N TYR A 206 -3.55 15.27 0.66
CA TYR A 206 -4.82 15.99 0.56
C TYR A 206 -4.94 16.58 -0.83
N GLU A 207 -6.10 16.41 -1.47
CA GLU A 207 -6.39 17.02 -2.77
C GLU A 207 -7.82 17.56 -2.80
N VAL A 208 -7.98 18.76 -3.35
CA VAL A 208 -9.26 19.43 -3.57
C VAL A 208 -9.37 19.82 -5.04
N THR A 209 -10.50 19.49 -5.66
CA THR A 209 -10.77 19.76 -7.08
C THR A 209 -11.94 20.72 -7.28
N ARG A 210 -12.74 20.99 -6.24
CA ARG A 210 -13.85 21.96 -6.31
C ARG A 210 -14.06 22.73 -5.00
N THR A 211 -14.29 24.04 -5.15
CA THR A 211 -14.80 25.00 -4.17
C THR A 211 -15.74 25.98 -4.90
N VAL A 212 -16.40 26.91 -4.21
CA VAL A 212 -17.22 27.93 -4.89
C VAL A 212 -16.34 29.01 -5.53
N VAL A 213 -15.27 29.45 -4.84
CA VAL A 213 -14.33 30.48 -5.33
C VAL A 213 -12.86 30.05 -5.23
N ASN A 214 -12.13 30.56 -4.24
CA ASN A 214 -10.76 30.17 -3.91
C ASN A 214 -10.78 28.93 -3.00
N HIS A 215 -9.62 28.40 -2.63
CA HIS A 215 -9.50 27.37 -1.59
C HIS A 215 -8.91 27.95 -0.31
N GLN A 216 -9.34 27.41 0.83
CA GLN A 216 -8.68 27.62 2.12
C GLN A 216 -8.90 26.43 3.07
N ILE A 217 -7.90 26.14 3.90
CA ILE A 217 -8.00 25.29 5.10
C ILE A 217 -6.96 25.75 6.12
N ASN A 218 -7.18 25.44 7.41
CA ASN A 218 -6.26 25.79 8.49
C ASN A 218 -5.28 24.68 8.81
N GLU A 219 -5.77 23.46 9.06
CA GLU A 219 -4.97 22.37 9.63
C GLU A 219 -5.45 21.02 9.09
N ILE A 220 -4.52 20.07 8.97
CA ILE A 220 -4.76 18.64 8.73
C ILE A 220 -3.91 17.84 9.73
N GLU A 221 -4.54 16.98 10.52
CA GLU A 221 -3.83 16.04 11.40
C GLU A 221 -4.06 14.61 10.92
N PHE A 222 -3.00 13.81 10.74
CA PHE A 222 -3.13 12.40 10.31
C PHE A 222 -2.92 11.45 11.48
N PHE A 223 -3.90 10.60 11.82
CA PHE A 223 -3.79 9.65 12.93
C PHE A 223 -3.72 8.21 12.46
N GLY A 224 -2.83 7.45 13.09
CA GLY A 224 -2.67 6.03 12.84
C GLY A 224 -1.35 5.54 13.37
N ALA A 225 -0.70 4.63 12.65
CA ALA A 225 0.58 4.09 13.07
C ALA A 225 1.53 3.87 11.89
N THR A 226 2.83 4.00 12.18
CA THR A 226 3.88 3.39 11.36
C THR A 226 3.73 1.88 11.44
N ARG A 227 2.93 1.31 10.54
CA ARG A 227 2.96 -0.12 10.30
C ARG A 227 4.12 -0.36 9.36
N GLU A 228 5.26 -0.76 9.93
CA GLU A 228 6.10 -1.75 9.24
C GLU A 228 5.12 -2.79 8.67
N SER A 229 5.23 -3.14 7.38
CA SER A 229 4.41 -4.15 6.72
C SER A 229 4.65 -5.52 7.37
N ARG A 230 4.20 -5.67 8.62
CA ARG A 230 4.24 -6.89 9.40
C ARG A 230 3.04 -7.67 8.94
N LEU A 231 3.34 -8.70 8.18
CA LEU A 231 2.35 -9.69 7.79
C LEU A 231 1.69 -10.22 9.06
N ALA A 232 0.35 -10.17 9.11
CA ALA A 232 -0.39 -10.77 10.21
C ALA A 232 -0.13 -12.29 10.19
N LEU A 233 0.25 -12.85 11.34
CA LEU A 233 0.46 -14.28 11.54
C LEU A 233 -0.44 -14.74 12.67
N ASP A 234 -1.33 -15.67 12.37
CA ASP A 234 -2.10 -16.43 13.35
C ASP A 234 -1.43 -17.79 13.59
N VAL A 235 -1.47 -18.25 14.85
CA VAL A 235 -0.83 -19.50 15.28
C VAL A 235 -1.76 -20.26 16.21
N GLU A 236 -2.18 -21.44 15.77
CA GLU A 236 -3.02 -22.34 16.55
C GLU A 236 -2.42 -23.76 16.61
N HIS A 237 -3.00 -24.63 17.44
CA HIS A 237 -2.72 -26.06 17.34
C HIS A 237 -3.33 -26.60 16.06
N SER A 238 -2.56 -27.36 15.29
CA SER A 238 -3.08 -27.90 14.03
C SER A 238 -4.28 -28.81 14.29
N PRO A 239 -5.44 -28.57 13.65
CA PRO A 239 -6.60 -29.45 13.78
C PRO A 239 -6.40 -30.77 13.03
N ASP A 240 -5.49 -30.79 12.03
CA ASP A 240 -5.29 -31.93 11.13
C ASP A 240 -4.04 -32.76 11.49
N VAL A 241 -3.04 -32.15 12.13
CA VAL A 241 -1.76 -32.80 12.46
C VAL A 241 -1.51 -32.80 13.98
N PRO A 242 -1.70 -33.94 14.68
CA PRO A 242 -1.54 -34.01 16.13
C PRO A 242 -0.16 -33.57 16.61
N GLY A 243 -0.11 -32.51 17.43
CA GLY A 243 1.10 -32.00 18.07
C GLY A 243 1.80 -30.86 17.31
N ALA A 244 1.43 -30.63 16.06
CA ALA A 244 1.92 -29.53 15.23
C ALA A 244 1.21 -28.20 15.54
N LEU A 245 1.81 -27.11 15.05
CA LEU A 245 1.21 -25.78 15.01
C LEU A 245 0.74 -25.47 13.59
N ARG A 246 -0.42 -24.85 13.45
CA ARG A 246 -0.91 -24.28 12.20
C ARG A 246 -0.62 -22.79 12.18
N LEU A 247 0.06 -22.36 11.13
CA LEU A 247 0.35 -20.98 10.82
C LEU A 247 -0.59 -20.51 9.72
N THR A 248 -1.23 -19.36 9.91
CA THR A 248 -2.13 -18.77 8.91
C THR A 248 -1.76 -17.30 8.69
N TRP A 249 -1.60 -16.88 7.43
CA TRP A 249 -1.28 -15.49 7.10
C TRP A 249 -1.88 -15.03 5.76
N PRO A 250 -2.13 -13.72 5.57
CA PRO A 250 -2.59 -13.17 4.30
C PRO A 250 -1.59 -13.41 3.16
N SER A 251 -2.08 -13.89 2.03
CA SER A 251 -1.29 -14.19 0.84
C SER A 251 -1.37 -13.07 -0.20
N ASN A 252 -0.27 -12.81 -0.90
CA ASN A 252 -0.14 -11.90 -2.02
C ASN A 252 0.43 -12.69 -3.20
N PRO A 253 -0.32 -12.85 -4.32
CA PRO A 253 0.11 -13.62 -5.49
C PRO A 253 1.47 -13.23 -6.09
N ALA A 254 1.95 -12.01 -5.83
CA ALA A 254 3.23 -11.51 -6.31
C ALA A 254 4.40 -11.78 -5.34
N LYS A 255 4.18 -12.48 -4.22
CA LYS A 255 5.20 -12.73 -3.18
C LYS A 255 5.43 -14.22 -2.94
N GLN A 256 6.59 -14.51 -2.35
CA GLN A 256 6.89 -15.78 -1.68
C GLN A 256 7.15 -15.52 -0.20
N TYR A 257 7.07 -16.58 0.62
CA TYR A 257 7.15 -16.48 2.07
C TYR A 257 8.18 -17.44 2.66
N ASP A 258 8.85 -16.99 3.70
CA ASP A 258 9.69 -17.85 4.56
C ASP A 258 9.17 -17.78 6.00
N VAL A 259 9.24 -18.91 6.71
CA VAL A 259 9.01 -18.94 8.17
C VAL A 259 10.34 -18.70 8.89
N LEU A 260 10.38 -17.68 9.75
CA LEU A 260 11.50 -17.36 10.61
C LEU A 260 11.24 -17.83 12.04
N VAL A 261 12.28 -18.31 12.71
CA VAL A 261 12.24 -18.82 14.09
C VAL A 261 13.37 -18.24 14.93
N SER A 262 13.06 -17.95 16.20
CA SER A 262 14.05 -17.57 17.20
C SER A 262 13.66 -18.04 18.59
N ALA A 263 14.64 -18.40 19.41
CA ALA A 263 14.44 -18.62 20.85
C ALA A 263 14.54 -17.32 21.66
N ASP A 264 14.97 -16.22 21.04
CA ASP A 264 15.24 -14.92 21.65
C ASP A 264 14.52 -13.79 20.91
N LEU A 265 13.62 -13.10 21.61
CA LEU A 265 12.85 -11.97 21.06
C LEU A 265 13.64 -10.64 21.09
N SER A 266 14.77 -10.59 21.79
CA SER A 266 15.59 -9.37 21.86
C SER A 266 16.47 -9.15 20.62
N SER A 267 16.65 -10.20 19.80
CA SER A 267 17.37 -10.13 18.55
C SER A 267 16.48 -9.59 17.41
N PRO A 268 17.01 -8.73 16.52
CA PRO A 268 16.25 -8.18 15.39
C PRO A 268 15.78 -9.31 14.44
N ILE A 269 14.57 -9.16 13.89
CA ILE A 269 13.89 -10.20 13.09
C ILE A 269 14.70 -10.61 11.86
N GLU A 270 15.48 -9.69 11.30
CA GLU A 270 16.35 -9.90 10.13
C GLU A 270 17.48 -10.90 10.42
N SER A 271 17.81 -11.10 11.70
CA SER A 271 18.80 -12.09 12.15
C SER A 271 18.20 -13.43 12.56
N TRP A 272 16.88 -13.58 12.55
CA TRP A 272 16.23 -14.84 12.91
C TRP A 272 16.52 -15.92 11.86
N ALA A 273 16.61 -17.16 12.30
CA ALA A 273 16.89 -18.29 11.41
C ALA A 273 15.66 -18.65 10.59
N GLU A 274 15.85 -19.07 9.34
CA GLU A 274 14.78 -19.69 8.56
C GLU A 274 14.50 -21.10 9.09
N LEU A 275 13.23 -21.45 9.23
CA LEU A 275 12.80 -22.79 9.60
C LEU A 275 13.01 -23.75 8.42
N GLU A 276 13.85 -24.77 8.60
CA GLU A 276 14.14 -25.78 7.57
C GLU A 276 12.85 -26.43 7.03
N GLY A 277 12.70 -26.44 5.70
CA GLY A 277 11.53 -26.99 5.01
C GLY A 277 10.39 -25.99 4.81
N SER A 278 10.50 -24.78 5.36
CA SER A 278 9.48 -23.72 5.31
C SER A 278 10.00 -22.45 4.60
N GLN A 279 10.80 -22.65 3.54
CA GLN A 279 11.32 -21.59 2.67
C GLN A 279 10.59 -21.53 1.33
N ASN A 280 10.54 -20.35 0.72
CA ASN A 280 10.02 -20.11 -0.64
C ASN A 280 8.57 -20.59 -0.83
N ILE A 281 7.76 -20.47 0.22
CA ILE A 281 6.35 -20.85 0.20
C ILE A 281 5.64 -19.92 -0.78
N THR A 282 5.04 -20.50 -1.81
CA THR A 282 4.29 -19.74 -2.82
C THR A 282 3.00 -19.19 -2.22
N ALA A 283 2.61 -18.01 -2.68
CA ALA A 283 1.31 -17.44 -2.39
C ALA A 283 0.17 -18.41 -2.71
N ASP A 284 -0.73 -18.62 -1.74
CA ASP A 284 -1.96 -19.37 -1.97
C ASP A 284 -2.95 -18.51 -2.79
N PRO A 285 -3.53 -19.04 -3.89
CA PRO A 285 -4.51 -18.32 -4.72
C PRO A 285 -5.78 -17.89 -3.99
N SER A 286 -6.12 -18.51 -2.86
CA SER A 286 -7.28 -18.14 -2.02
C SER A 286 -7.09 -16.80 -1.30
N GLY A 287 -5.88 -16.23 -1.31
CA GLY A 287 -5.55 -15.03 -0.56
C GLY A 287 -5.15 -15.30 0.89
N THR A 288 -5.05 -16.57 1.31
CA THR A 288 -4.57 -16.96 2.64
C THR A 288 -3.68 -18.19 2.54
N ASN A 289 -2.45 -18.09 3.04
CA ASN A 289 -1.56 -19.24 3.18
C ASN A 289 -1.78 -19.92 4.54
N THR A 290 -1.76 -21.25 4.52
CA THR A 290 -1.81 -22.09 5.71
C THR A 290 -0.67 -23.10 5.68
N LEU A 291 0.04 -23.26 6.80
CA LEU A 291 1.14 -24.22 6.92
C LEU A 291 1.14 -24.87 8.30
N ASP A 292 1.15 -26.20 8.33
CA ASP A 292 1.41 -26.97 9.56
C ASP A 292 2.91 -27.21 9.75
N ILE A 293 3.43 -26.88 10.93
CA ILE A 293 4.84 -27.09 11.31
C ILE A 293 4.94 -27.85 12.63
N ASP A 294 6.01 -28.64 12.77
CA ASP A 294 6.41 -29.14 14.09
C ASP A 294 6.83 -27.97 14.98
N ARG A 295 6.71 -28.17 16.31
CA ARG A 295 7.14 -27.17 17.30
C ARG A 295 8.64 -26.92 17.13
N PRO A 296 9.07 -25.70 16.73
CA PRO A 296 10.49 -25.47 16.43
C PRO A 296 11.37 -25.53 17.68
N PHE A 297 10.75 -25.35 18.86
CA PHE A 297 11.43 -25.36 20.15
C PHE A 297 10.66 -26.22 21.16
N PRO A 298 11.37 -26.89 22.08
CA PRO A 298 10.76 -27.69 23.15
C PRO A 298 10.09 -26.82 24.24
N GLY A 299 10.33 -25.50 24.24
CA GLY A 299 9.81 -24.54 25.21
C GLY A 299 9.28 -23.29 24.54
N LEU A 300 9.59 -22.11 25.10
CA LEU A 300 9.25 -20.84 24.47
C LEU A 300 10.12 -20.61 23.24
N GLY A 301 9.48 -20.18 22.16
CA GLY A 301 10.13 -19.68 20.97
C GLY A 301 9.17 -18.81 20.19
N PHE A 302 9.70 -18.13 19.20
CA PHE A 302 9.02 -17.09 18.44
C PHE A 302 9.07 -17.43 16.96
N LEU A 303 8.01 -17.04 16.27
CA LEU A 303 7.77 -17.28 14.86
C LEU A 303 7.48 -15.95 14.18
N ALA A 304 7.91 -15.82 12.93
CA ALA A 304 7.50 -14.73 12.06
C ALA A 304 7.42 -15.20 10.61
N ILE A 305 6.66 -14.48 9.78
CA ILE A 305 6.64 -14.69 8.34
C ILE A 305 7.37 -13.55 7.65
N ARG A 306 8.31 -13.89 6.76
CA ARG A 306 8.97 -12.93 5.88
C ARG A 306 8.41 -13.06 4.48
N ALA A 307 7.76 -12.01 3.99
CA ALA A 307 7.40 -11.89 2.59
C ALA A 307 8.62 -11.41 1.78
N LYS A 308 8.85 -12.01 0.61
CA LYS A 308 9.91 -11.62 -0.33
C LYS A 308 9.37 -11.64 -1.76
N ASP A 309 10.02 -10.88 -2.64
CA ASP A 309 9.77 -11.01 -4.07
C ASP A 309 10.24 -12.39 -4.55
N PRO A 310 9.44 -13.09 -5.38
CA PRO A 310 9.92 -14.28 -6.04
C PRO A 310 11.13 -13.90 -6.91
N PRO A 311 12.09 -14.83 -7.11
CA PRO A 311 13.13 -14.60 -8.10
C PRO A 311 12.48 -14.25 -9.45
N PRO A 312 13.11 -13.37 -10.26
CA PRO A 312 12.60 -13.05 -11.59
C PRO A 312 12.27 -14.33 -12.34
N LEU A 313 11.08 -14.39 -12.96
CA LEU A 313 10.75 -15.47 -13.87
C LEU A 313 11.70 -15.38 -15.06
N PHE A 314 12.71 -16.24 -15.10
CA PHE A 314 13.51 -16.44 -16.29
C PHE A 314 12.76 -17.47 -17.17
N SER A 315 12.05 -16.97 -18.17
CA SER A 315 11.53 -17.79 -19.27
C SER A 315 12.28 -17.43 -20.55
N GLU A 316 13.03 -18.38 -21.09
CA GLU A 316 13.65 -18.30 -22.40
C GLU A 316 13.19 -19.52 -23.18
N ASP A 317 12.50 -19.30 -24.29
CA ASP A 317 12.10 -20.35 -25.23
C ASP A 317 13.15 -20.55 -26.34
N PHE A 318 14.21 -19.73 -26.33
CA PHE A 318 15.25 -19.64 -27.34
C PHE A 318 14.75 -19.16 -28.71
N GLU A 319 13.52 -18.64 -28.79
CA GLU A 319 12.90 -18.13 -30.01
C GLU A 319 12.89 -16.59 -30.06
N ASN A 320 13.27 -15.92 -28.96
CA ASN A 320 13.26 -14.46 -28.85
C ASN A 320 14.45 -13.75 -29.53
N GLY A 321 15.27 -14.49 -30.26
CA GLY A 321 15.93 -13.94 -31.44
C GLY A 321 17.01 -12.88 -31.20
N ASP A 322 17.87 -13.05 -30.19
CA ASP A 322 19.05 -12.17 -30.01
C ASP A 322 20.12 -12.33 -31.12
N GLY A 323 19.75 -12.98 -32.25
CA GLY A 323 20.42 -12.91 -33.54
C GLY A 323 21.84 -13.49 -33.63
N GLY A 324 22.40 -13.97 -32.51
CA GLY A 324 23.79 -14.43 -32.40
C GLY A 324 23.98 -15.94 -32.34
N TRP A 325 22.91 -16.73 -32.26
CA TRP A 325 23.02 -18.18 -32.13
C TRP A 325 23.17 -18.84 -33.50
N THR A 326 24.35 -19.43 -33.75
CA THR A 326 24.57 -20.31 -34.89
C THR A 326 24.39 -21.76 -34.44
N ASN A 327 23.46 -22.49 -35.07
CA ASN A 327 23.42 -23.95 -34.91
C ASN A 327 24.64 -24.57 -35.60
N VAL A 328 25.23 -25.59 -34.99
CA VAL A 328 26.35 -26.33 -35.59
C VAL A 328 26.02 -27.81 -35.53
N THR A 329 25.79 -28.41 -36.70
CA THR A 329 25.71 -29.87 -36.85
C THR A 329 27.14 -30.40 -36.89
N ASN A 330 27.59 -31.05 -35.82
CA ASN A 330 28.98 -31.51 -35.70
C ASN A 330 29.17 -33.01 -36.08
N ASP A 331 28.17 -33.62 -36.73
CA ASP A 331 28.25 -35.01 -37.18
C ASP A 331 27.87 -35.18 -38.68
N PRO A 332 28.44 -36.18 -39.37
CA PRO A 332 28.15 -36.44 -40.79
C PRO A 332 26.74 -36.98 -41.09
N ALA A 333 25.93 -37.31 -40.08
CA ALA A 333 24.63 -37.95 -40.20
C ALA A 333 23.44 -36.99 -39.98
N GLY A 334 23.68 -35.78 -39.47
CA GLY A 334 22.64 -34.81 -39.16
C GLY A 334 21.84 -35.13 -37.89
N ASN A 335 22.39 -35.94 -36.98
CA ASN A 335 21.64 -36.40 -35.79
C ASN A 335 21.40 -35.29 -34.75
N THR A 336 22.03 -34.14 -34.94
CA THR A 336 21.86 -32.91 -34.14
C THR A 336 20.94 -31.88 -34.82
N GLU A 337 20.24 -32.26 -35.89
CA GLU A 337 19.16 -31.43 -36.44
C GLU A 337 18.01 -31.33 -35.45
N TRP A 338 17.71 -30.10 -35.02
CA TRP A 338 16.56 -29.77 -34.20
C TRP A 338 15.28 -30.07 -34.99
N GLN A 339 14.58 -31.15 -34.63
CA GLN A 339 13.28 -31.50 -35.21
C GLN A 339 12.23 -31.60 -34.10
N PHE A 340 11.04 -31.03 -34.35
CA PHE A 340 9.89 -31.18 -33.46
C PHE A 340 9.34 -32.62 -33.57
N GLY A 341 9.68 -33.49 -32.63
CA GLY A 341 9.26 -34.90 -32.63
C GLY A 341 10.00 -35.77 -31.61
N THR A 342 9.71 -37.07 -31.60
CA THR A 342 10.38 -38.05 -30.72
C THR A 342 11.81 -38.29 -31.23
N PRO A 343 12.86 -37.99 -30.43
CA PRO A 343 14.24 -38.12 -30.89
C PRO A 343 14.60 -39.59 -31.16
N ASN A 344 15.36 -39.83 -32.24
CA ASN A 344 15.71 -41.17 -32.71
C ASN A 344 17.24 -41.43 -32.64
N GLY A 345 17.97 -40.68 -31.80
CA GLY A 345 19.43 -40.76 -31.64
C GLY A 345 19.93 -40.11 -30.35
N SER A 346 21.13 -40.50 -29.90
CA SER A 346 21.77 -39.98 -28.69
C SER A 346 22.50 -38.65 -28.95
N GLY A 347 22.35 -37.70 -28.03
CA GLY A 347 23.04 -36.41 -28.06
C GLY A 347 24.57 -36.51 -27.88
N PRO A 348 25.30 -35.39 -28.06
CA PRO A 348 26.77 -35.38 -28.00
C PRO A 348 27.30 -35.78 -26.62
N THR A 349 28.40 -36.55 -26.59
CA THR A 349 29.01 -37.10 -25.36
C THR A 349 29.93 -36.11 -24.62
N SER A 350 30.16 -34.92 -25.17
CA SER A 350 30.94 -33.83 -24.55
C SER A 350 30.49 -32.48 -25.08
N GLY A 351 30.79 -31.40 -24.34
CA GLY A 351 30.47 -30.04 -24.76
C GLY A 351 31.36 -29.57 -25.92
N ALA A 352 31.09 -28.35 -26.42
CA ALA A 352 31.95 -27.73 -27.42
C ALA A 352 33.43 -27.73 -26.98
N ASP A 353 34.33 -27.93 -27.94
CA ASP A 353 35.79 -28.00 -27.74
C ASP A 353 36.26 -29.03 -26.70
N GLY A 354 35.47 -30.08 -26.45
CA GLY A 354 35.83 -31.16 -25.52
C GLY A 354 35.62 -30.79 -24.05
N SER A 355 34.81 -29.75 -23.77
CA SER A 355 34.41 -29.38 -22.41
C SER A 355 33.73 -30.55 -21.68
N ALA A 356 34.11 -30.74 -20.41
CA ALA A 356 33.46 -31.68 -19.50
C ALA A 356 32.04 -31.25 -19.08
N ASN A 357 31.70 -29.97 -19.30
CA ASN A 357 30.39 -29.41 -19.01
C ASN A 357 29.60 -29.32 -20.33
N ALA A 358 28.66 -30.24 -20.51
CA ALA A 358 27.68 -30.21 -21.59
C ALA A 358 26.29 -30.01 -20.98
N TRP A 359 25.50 -29.10 -21.57
CA TRP A 359 24.08 -29.00 -21.30
C TRP A 359 23.33 -29.66 -22.46
N SER A 360 22.75 -30.82 -22.18
CA SER A 360 21.84 -31.51 -23.11
C SER A 360 20.45 -31.52 -22.48
N THR A 361 19.40 -31.29 -23.27
CA THR A 361 18.05 -31.63 -22.83
C THR A 361 17.96 -33.16 -22.75
N ASN A 362 17.46 -33.64 -21.64
CA ASN A 362 17.46 -35.02 -21.15
C ASN A 362 16.57 -36.01 -21.93
N LEU A 363 16.44 -35.87 -23.25
CA LEU A 363 15.70 -36.81 -24.10
C LEU A 363 16.67 -37.81 -24.75
N GLY A 364 17.22 -38.71 -23.93
CA GLY A 364 18.03 -39.83 -24.40
C GLY A 364 18.12 -40.93 -23.35
N ASP A 365 17.72 -42.15 -23.72
CA ASP A 365 17.82 -43.37 -22.93
C ASP A 365 19.29 -43.72 -22.66
N TYR A 366 19.74 -43.50 -21.43
CA TYR A 366 21.07 -43.93 -20.97
C TYR A 366 20.94 -45.35 -20.40
N GLY A 367 21.02 -46.36 -21.26
CA GLY A 367 21.18 -47.74 -20.82
C GLY A 367 22.59 -48.26 -21.05
N PRO A 368 23.02 -49.27 -20.27
CA PRO A 368 23.26 -49.24 -18.83
C PRO A 368 24.53 -48.48 -18.41
#